data_AF-A0AAV3EYP7-F1
#
_entry.id   AF-A0AAV3EYP7-F1
#
_cell.length_a   1.000
_cell.length_b   1.000
_cell.length_c   1.000
_cell.angle_alpha   90.00
_cell.angle_beta   90.00
_cell.angle_gamma   90.00
#
_symmetry.space_group_name_H-M   'P 1'
#
loop_
_entity.id
_entity.type
_entity.pdbx_description
1 polymer ?
#
loop_
_entity_poly.entity_id
_entity_poly.type
_entity_poly.pdbx_seq_one_letter_code
_entity_poly.pdbx_strand_id
1 'polypeptide(L)'
;MTKGQVHIRCSKCGTFNVDTDNCISCGHALNMVQQREEERKHLERERIAKALAEEPSAIEKFLLRMTKHPWLLVRLFFKLVYGVWFTVMAVTMFIAWLIGMIVA
;
A
#
# COMPACT_ATOMS: atom_id res chain seq x y z
N MET A 1 20.38 -24.80 -33.82
CA MET A 1 19.47 -23.68 -33.54
C MET A 1 20.31 -22.42 -33.36
N THR A 2 20.45 -21.62 -34.40
CA THR A 2 21.15 -20.33 -34.33
C THR A 2 20.27 -19.36 -33.54
N LYS A 3 20.73 -18.95 -32.35
CA LYS A 3 20.08 -17.87 -31.58
C LYS A 3 20.14 -16.61 -32.45
N GLY A 4 18.99 -16.10 -32.89
CA GLY A 4 18.91 -14.80 -33.54
C GLY A 4 19.29 -13.72 -32.52
N GLN A 5 20.23 -12.85 -32.88
CA GLN A 5 20.61 -11.71 -32.04
C GLN A 5 19.51 -10.65 -32.11
N VAL A 6 18.93 -10.29 -30.96
CA VAL A 6 17.89 -9.26 -30.91
C VAL A 6 18.56 -7.93 -30.57
N HIS A 7 18.60 -7.03 -31.55
CA HIS A 7 19.07 -5.66 -31.36
C HIS A 7 17.94 -4.79 -30.84
N ILE A 8 18.09 -4.28 -29.62
CA ILE A 8 17.09 -3.43 -28.96
C ILE A 8 17.69 -2.03 -28.77
N ARG A 9 17.01 -1.03 -29.33
CA ARG A 9 17.37 0.38 -29.14
C ARG A 9 16.82 0.88 -27.80
N CYS A 10 17.68 1.49 -26.98
CA CYS A 10 17.24 2.11 -25.74
C CYS A 10 16.37 3.34 -26.01
N SER A 11 15.20 3.43 -25.37
CA SER A 11 14.29 4.59 -25.47
C SER A 11 14.85 5.87 -24.83
N LYS A 12 15.79 5.75 -23.89
CA LYS A 12 16.31 6.87 -23.10
C LYS A 12 17.59 7.50 -23.68
N CYS A 13 18.57 6.68 -24.06
CA CYS A 13 19.87 7.16 -24.56
C CYS A 13 20.12 6.83 -26.04
N GLY A 14 19.24 6.07 -26.69
CA GLY A 14 19.35 5.75 -28.11
C GLY A 14 20.42 4.73 -28.48
N THR A 15 21.18 4.17 -27.52
CA THR A 15 22.19 3.14 -27.80
C THR A 15 21.54 1.83 -28.19
N PHE A 16 22.16 1.10 -29.12
CA PHE A 16 21.76 -0.25 -29.48
C PHE A 16 22.41 -1.24 -28.52
N ASN A 17 21.59 -2.09 -27.90
CA ASN A 17 22.05 -3.17 -27.05
C ASN A 17 21.66 -4.51 -27.68
N VAL A 18 22.41 -5.57 -27.36
CA VAL A 18 22.22 -6.91 -27.95
C VAL A 18 22.06 -7.90 -26.81
N ASP A 19 20.91 -8.56 -26.76
CA ASP A 19 20.62 -9.63 -25.79
C ASP A 19 20.85 -9.23 -24.30
N THR A 20 20.61 -7.97 -23.94
CA THR A 20 20.68 -7.47 -22.56
C THR A 20 19.33 -6.94 -22.07
N ASP A 21 18.98 -7.15 -20.80
CA ASP A 21 17.74 -6.65 -20.21
C ASP A 21 17.80 -5.16 -19.85
N ASN A 22 18.99 -4.68 -19.49
CA ASN A 22 19.26 -3.28 -19.15
C ASN A 22 20.25 -2.68 -20.14
N CYS A 23 20.09 -1.38 -20.40
CA CYS A 23 20.98 -0.66 -21.27
C CYS A 23 22.39 -0.55 -20.65
N ILE A 24 23.43 -0.89 -21.41
CA ILE A 24 24.82 -0.86 -20.94
C ILE A 24 25.28 0.58 -20.61
N SER A 25 24.81 1.57 -21.39
CA SER A 25 25.21 2.96 -21.21
C SER A 25 24.48 3.69 -20.07
N CYS A 26 23.18 3.46 -19.89
CA CYS A 26 22.36 4.26 -18.96
C CYS A 26 21.67 3.47 -17.85
N GLY A 27 21.80 2.14 -17.84
CA GLY A 27 21.17 1.25 -16.86
C GLY A 27 19.64 1.13 -16.97
N HIS A 28 19.02 1.82 -17.94
CA HIS A 28 17.55 1.79 -18.13
C HIS A 28 17.10 0.42 -18.63
N ALA A 29 16.05 -0.13 -18.00
CA ALA A 29 15.42 -1.37 -18.46
C ALA A 29 14.97 -1.23 -19.92
N LEU A 30 15.38 -2.16 -20.78
CA LEU A 30 15.01 -2.18 -22.20
C LEU A 30 13.62 -2.77 -22.40
N ASN A 31 13.19 -3.64 -21.48
CA ASN A 31 11.87 -4.24 -21.51
C ASN A 31 10.79 -3.24 -21.03
N MET A 32 9.87 -2.90 -21.92
CA MET A 32 8.76 -1.97 -21.63
C MET A 32 7.81 -2.50 -20.53
N VAL A 33 7.69 -3.82 -20.37
CA VAL A 33 6.87 -4.41 -19.31
C VAL A 33 7.51 -4.15 -17.95
N GLN A 34 8.82 -4.38 -17.83
CA GLN A 34 9.57 -4.11 -16.61
C GLN A 34 9.50 -2.63 -16.22
N GLN A 35 9.65 -1.72 -17.17
CA GLN A 35 9.49 -0.27 -16.93
C GLN A 35 8.12 0.06 -16.34
N ARG A 36 7.03 -0.46 -16.93
CA ARG A 36 5.67 -0.22 -16.44
C ARG A 36 5.41 -0.84 -15.06
N GLU A 37 6.02 -1.99 -14.76
CA GLU A 37 5.92 -2.60 -13.43
C GLU A 37 6.65 -1.77 -12.36
N GLU A 38 7.82 -1.25 -12.68
CA GLU A 38 8.58 -0.36 -11.79
C GLU A 38 7.82 0.94 -11.52
N GLU A 39 7.24 1.56 -12.55
CA GLU A 39 6.38 2.74 -12.41
C GLU A 39 5.16 2.46 -11.53
N ARG A 40 4.48 1.33 -11.73
CA ARG A 40 3.34 0.92 -10.89
C ARG A 40 3.77 0.74 -9.44
N LYS A 41 4.88 0.04 -9.19
CA LYS A 41 5.43 -0.16 -7.84
C LYS A 41 5.81 1.17 -7.20
N HIS A 42 6.34 2.12 -7.97
CA HIS A 42 6.67 3.46 -7.49
C HIS A 42 5.41 4.23 -7.09
N LEU A 43 4.40 4.28 -7.97
CA LEU A 43 3.11 4.91 -7.70
C LEU A 43 2.41 4.31 -6.47
N GLU A 44 2.48 2.99 -6.31
CA GLU A 44 1.90 2.30 -5.16
C GLU A 44 2.64 2.64 -3.87
N ARG A 45 3.98 2.67 -3.89
CA ARG A 45 4.78 3.13 -2.76
C ARG A 45 4.49 4.58 -2.39
N GLU A 46 4.33 5.46 -3.37
CA GLU A 46 3.95 6.86 -3.11
C GLU A 46 2.55 6.98 -2.51
N ARG A 47 1.58 6.19 -2.98
CA ARG A 47 0.24 6.16 -2.40
C ARG A 47 0.27 5.69 -0.94
N ILE A 48 1.01 4.63 -0.68
CA ILE A 48 1.20 4.10 0.69
C ILE A 48 1.90 5.15 1.56
N ALA A 49 2.98 5.77 1.07
CA ALA A 49 3.71 6.81 1.79
C ALA A 49 2.82 8.03 2.09
N LYS A 50 1.97 8.44 1.14
CA LYS A 50 0.98 9.51 1.35
C LYS A 50 -0.06 9.11 2.38
N ALA A 51 -0.59 7.90 2.33
CA ALA A 51 -1.55 7.40 3.31
C ALA A 51 -0.95 7.28 4.73
N LEU A 52 0.33 6.92 4.85
CA LEU A 52 1.05 6.92 6.14
C LEU A 52 1.42 8.32 6.64
N ALA A 53 1.66 9.26 5.72
CA ALA A 53 1.97 10.65 6.04
C ALA A 53 0.71 11.50 6.27
N GLU A 54 -0.47 10.99 5.86
CA GLU A 54 -1.75 11.59 6.15
C GLU A 54 -1.92 11.60 7.66
N GLU A 55 -1.86 12.80 8.24
CA GLU A 55 -1.90 12.94 9.69
C GLU A 55 -3.16 12.28 10.24
N PRO A 56 -3.06 11.58 11.39
CA PRO A 56 -4.22 10.97 12.01
C PRO A 56 -5.30 12.03 12.15
N SER A 57 -6.52 11.66 11.79
CA SER A 57 -7.66 12.57 11.75
C SER A 57 -7.78 13.33 13.07
N ALA A 58 -8.36 14.54 13.06
CA ALA A 58 -8.51 15.34 14.28
C ALA A 58 -9.16 14.55 15.44
N ILE A 59 -10.03 13.59 15.08
CA ILE A 59 -10.70 12.66 15.98
C ILE A 59 -9.69 11.65 16.57
N GLU A 60 -8.82 11.05 15.76
CA GLU A 60 -7.77 10.14 16.24
C GLU A 60 -6.76 10.85 17.14
N LYS A 61 -6.31 12.06 16.77
CA LYS A 61 -5.45 12.88 17.63
C LYS A 61 -6.11 13.17 18.98
N PHE A 62 -7.42 13.42 19.00
CA PHE A 62 -8.20 13.63 20.21
C PHE A 62 -8.35 12.35 21.06
N LEU A 63 -8.65 11.21 20.44
CA LEU A 63 -8.74 9.90 21.09
C LEU A 63 -7.39 9.47 21.71
N LEU A 64 -6.29 9.67 20.98
CA LEU A 64 -4.92 9.43 21.47
C LEU A 64 -4.56 10.33 22.66
N ARG A 65 -5.07 11.57 22.68
CA ARG A 65 -4.86 12.50 23.79
C ARG A 65 -5.71 12.14 25.01
N MET A 66 -6.97 11.75 24.80
CA MET A 66 -7.90 11.27 25.83
C MET A 66 -7.39 10.01 26.52
N THR A 67 -6.84 9.05 25.77
CA THR A 67 -6.29 7.81 26.34
C THR A 67 -5.02 8.05 27.18
N LYS A 68 -4.23 9.08 26.86
CA LYS A 68 -3.06 9.51 27.64
C LYS A 68 -3.37 10.45 28.81
N HIS A 69 -4.65 10.78 29.05
CA HIS A 69 -5.02 11.71 30.10
C HIS A 69 -4.54 11.21 31.49
N PRO A 70 -4.03 12.08 32.37
CA PRO A 70 -3.47 11.70 33.68
C PRO A 70 -4.53 11.11 34.63
N TRP A 71 -5.81 11.36 34.37
CA TRP A 71 -6.91 10.92 35.23
C TRP A 71 -7.38 9.49 34.86
N LEU A 72 -7.20 8.55 35.79
CA LEU A 72 -7.43 7.11 35.58
C LEU A 72 -8.88 6.75 35.22
N LEU A 73 -9.86 7.47 35.79
CA LEU A 73 -11.30 7.24 35.53
C LEU A 73 -11.67 7.50 34.06
N VAL A 74 -11.21 8.62 33.50
CA VAL A 74 -11.44 8.96 32.08
C VAL A 74 -10.74 7.94 31.17
N ARG A 75 -9.51 7.55 31.49
CA ARG A 75 -8.79 6.51 30.73
C ARG A 75 -9.54 5.17 30.71
N LEU A 76 -10.07 4.73 31.86
CA LEU A 76 -10.80 3.47 31.96
C LEU A 76 -12.14 3.54 31.24
N PHE A 77 -12.87 4.65 31.37
CA PHE A 77 -14.15 4.85 30.69
C PHE A 77 -14.01 4.75 29.16
N PHE A 78 -13.07 5.48 28.57
CA PHE A 78 -12.83 5.41 27.12
C PHE A 78 -12.35 4.03 26.67
N LYS A 79 -11.57 3.33 27.49
CA LYS A 79 -11.13 1.96 27.19
C LYS A 79 -12.30 0.97 27.18
N LEU A 80 -13.24 1.10 28.12
CA LEU A 80 -14.45 0.26 28.18
C LEU A 80 -15.40 0.55 27.02
N VAL A 81 -15.68 1.83 26.75
CA VAL A 81 -16.55 2.23 25.63
C VAL A 81 -15.96 1.75 24.30
N TYR A 82 -14.66 1.94 24.08
CA TYR A 82 -13.98 1.46 22.87
C TYR A 82 -13.98 -0.07 22.78
N GLY A 83 -13.77 -0.76 23.90
CA GLY A 83 -13.83 -2.22 23.96
C GLY A 83 -15.21 -2.76 23.58
N VAL A 84 -16.26 -2.23 24.20
CA VAL A 84 -17.66 -2.62 23.90
C VAL A 84 -18.01 -2.31 22.46
N TRP A 85 -17.68 -1.11 21.98
CA TRP A 85 -17.89 -0.73 20.57
C TRP A 85 -17.22 -1.71 19.62
N PHE A 86 -15.95 -2.04 19.85
CA PHE A 86 -15.20 -2.98 19.02
C PHE A 86 -15.84 -4.38 19.03
N THR A 87 -16.28 -4.87 20.19
CA THR A 87 -16.99 -6.16 20.28
C THR A 87 -18.28 -6.16 19.47
N VAL A 88 -19.09 -5.10 19.53
CA VAL A 88 -20.32 -4.98 18.74
C VAL A 88 -20.01 -4.97 17.26
N MET A 89 -19.02 -4.18 16.82
CA MET A 89 -18.61 -4.13 15.41
C MET A 89 -18.13 -5.49 14.91
N ALA A 90 -17.29 -6.20 15.68
CA ALA A 90 -16.82 -7.53 15.31
C ALA A 90 -17.97 -8.53 15.16
N VAL A 91 -18.93 -8.54 16.08
CA VAL A 91 -20.11 -9.41 16.01
C VAL A 91 -20.99 -9.07 14.81
N THR A 92 -21.25 -7.79 14.56
CA THR A 92 -22.08 -7.37 13.41
C THR A 92 -21.43 -7.71 12.07
N MET A 93 -20.12 -7.51 11.93
CA MET A 93 -19.39 -7.91 10.72
C MET A 93 -19.44 -9.43 10.51
N PHE A 94 -19.28 -10.21 11.58
CA PHE A 94 -19.36 -11.67 11.51
C PHE A 94 -20.75 -12.14 11.06
N ILE A 95 -21.82 -11.59 11.63
CA ILE A 95 -23.19 -11.89 11.22
C ILE A 95 -23.43 -11.47 9.77
N ALA A 96 -23.00 -10.27 9.38
CA ALA A 96 -23.14 -9.77 8.01
C ALA A 96 -22.42 -10.67 7.00
N TRP A 97 -21.24 -11.19 7.35
CA TRP A 97 -20.50 -12.13 6.51
C TRP A 97 -21.24 -13.47 6.35
N LEU A 98 -21.82 -14.01 7.42
CA LEU A 98 -22.65 -15.23 7.35
C LEU A 98 -23.86 -15.03 6.43
N ILE A 99 -24.56 -13.90 6.57
CA ILE A 99 -25.71 -13.57 5.69
C ILE A 99 -25.24 -13.40 4.24
N GLY A 100 -24.12 -12.71 4.03
CA GLY A 100 -23.54 -12.52 2.70
C GLY A 100 -23.23 -13.83 1.99
N MET A 101 -22.73 -14.85 2.71
CA MET A 101 -22.49 -16.19 2.13
C MET A 101 -23.76 -16.96 1.80
N ILE A 102 -24.89 -16.65 2.43
CA ILE A 102 -26.18 -17.32 2.17
C ILE A 102 -26.92 -16.65 1.01
N VAL A 103 -26.72 -15.34 0.83
CA VAL A 103 -27.39 -14.51 -0.19
C VAL A 103 -26.61 -14.45 -1.51
N ALA A 104 -25.29 -14.64 -1.48
CA ALA A 104 -24.43 -14.74 -2.67
C ALA A 104 -24.58 -16.10 -3.37
#